data_AF-A0A1H5R8R6-F1
#
_entry.id   AF-A0A1H5R8R6-F1
#
_cell.length_a   1.000
_cell.length_b   1.000
_cell.length_c   1.000
_cell.angle_alpha   90.00
_cell.angle_beta   90.00
_cell.angle_gamma   90.00
#
_symmetry.space_group_name_H-M   'P 1'
#
loop_
_entity.id
_entity.type
_entity.pdbx_description
1 polymer ?
#
loop_
_entity_poly.entity_id
_entity_poly.type
_entity_poly.pdbx_seq_one_letter_code
_entity_poly.pdbx_strand_id
1 'polypeptide(L)'
;MTTTPDEDDGLWVRSDVLPDGTYGVAVTVGPDCAFHLDRAQALEYAATCMSRATEAEHAVAVIRLLTERLKLGEDAAKTVVMRDLRQQLVGDHDTTAPLRLVPAIGRNLNPASPNRFTPIVVIELGGEQLGVLEPDAVRDHGEGVLNTMAGAVLDDRLFRYLTERIDLPADKARAVVAGLSEYLPIDNDTERQAQ
;
A
#
# COMPACT_ATOMS: atom_id res chain seq x y z
N MET A 1 -24.21 11.66 2.53
CA MET A 1 -23.04 12.17 1.82
C MET A 1 -22.02 11.06 1.88
N THR A 2 -21.78 10.40 0.75
CA THR A 2 -20.71 9.41 0.60
C THR A 2 -19.39 10.15 0.74
N THR A 3 -18.63 9.85 1.79
CA THR A 3 -17.19 10.10 1.77
C THR A 3 -16.60 9.16 0.73
N THR A 4 -16.50 9.63 -0.51
CA THR A 4 -15.44 9.18 -1.40
C THR A 4 -14.16 9.23 -0.58
N PRO A 5 -13.38 8.14 -0.44
CA PRO A 5 -12.10 8.23 0.25
C PRO A 5 -11.36 9.40 -0.37
N ASP A 6 -10.89 10.34 0.48
CA ASP A 6 -10.21 11.54 0.01
C ASP A 6 -9.15 11.14 -1.01
N GLU A 7 -9.39 11.45 -2.29
CA GLU A 7 -8.49 11.18 -3.43
C GLU A 7 -7.18 12.00 -3.33
N ASP A 8 -6.99 12.73 -2.23
CA ASP A 8 -5.83 13.56 -1.94
C ASP A 8 -4.62 12.75 -1.43
N ASP A 9 -4.82 11.50 -0.97
CA ASP A 9 -3.73 10.57 -0.67
C ASP A 9 -3.47 9.69 -1.90
N GLY A 10 -2.43 10.02 -2.65
CA GLY A 10 -2.14 9.50 -3.99
C GLY A 10 -1.86 8.00 -4.15
N LEU A 11 -2.34 7.12 -3.27
CA LEU A 11 -2.25 5.66 -3.36
C LEU A 11 -3.51 4.99 -2.78
N TRP A 12 -4.29 4.28 -3.62
CA TRP A 12 -5.50 3.55 -3.17
C TRP A 12 -5.68 2.20 -3.86
N VAL A 13 -6.57 1.36 -3.32
CA VAL A 13 -6.79 -0.01 -3.79
C VAL A 13 -8.29 -0.29 -3.97
N ARG A 14 -8.66 -1.00 -5.05
CA ARG A 14 -10.04 -1.45 -5.29
C ARG A 14 -10.10 -2.76 -6.07
N SER A 15 -11.23 -3.46 -5.98
CA SER A 15 -11.55 -4.60 -6.84
C SER A 15 -11.89 -4.05 -8.22
N ASP A 16 -11.34 -4.64 -9.29
CA ASP A 16 -11.61 -4.19 -10.67
C ASP A 16 -11.60 -5.39 -11.64
N VAL A 17 -12.18 -5.19 -12.82
CA VAL A 17 -12.19 -6.18 -13.89
C VAL A 17 -10.87 -6.09 -14.66
N LEU A 18 -10.13 -7.19 -14.67
CA LEU A 18 -8.89 -7.36 -15.41
C LEU A 18 -9.15 -7.45 -16.93
N PRO A 19 -8.12 -7.22 -17.78
CA PRO A 19 -8.27 -7.30 -19.24
C PRO A 19 -8.76 -8.65 -19.75
N ASP A 20 -8.55 -9.74 -19.00
CA ASP A 20 -9.05 -11.07 -19.33
C ASP A 20 -10.51 -11.31 -18.90
N GLY A 21 -11.14 -10.32 -18.27
CA GLY A 21 -12.51 -10.34 -17.79
C GLY A 21 -12.70 -10.94 -16.40
N THR A 22 -11.62 -11.33 -15.71
CA THR A 22 -11.68 -11.79 -14.31
C THR A 22 -11.62 -10.62 -13.33
N TYR A 23 -11.99 -10.86 -12.07
CA TYR A 23 -11.85 -9.85 -11.01
C TYR A 23 -10.47 -9.96 -10.36
N GLY A 24 -9.81 -8.81 -10.18
CA GLY A 24 -8.49 -8.70 -9.56
C GLY A 24 -8.37 -7.45 -8.71
N VAL A 25 -7.15 -7.11 -8.34
CA VAL A 25 -6.85 -5.91 -7.55
C VAL A 25 -6.33 -4.81 -8.46
N ALA A 26 -6.89 -3.61 -8.36
CA ALA A 26 -6.33 -2.41 -8.94
C ALA A 26 -5.70 -1.55 -7.84
N VAL A 27 -4.41 -1.24 -7.99
CA VAL A 27 -3.68 -0.26 -7.18
C VAL A 27 -3.53 1.00 -8.01
N THR A 28 -4.10 2.10 -7.54
CA THR A 28 -4.07 3.38 -8.25
C THR A 28 -3.13 4.34 -7.54
N VAL A 29 -2.33 5.06 -8.31
CA VAL A 29 -1.32 5.99 -7.85
C VAL A 29 -1.54 7.35 -8.53
N GLY A 30 -2.18 8.27 -7.80
CA GLY A 30 -2.67 9.52 -8.39
C GLY A 30 -3.78 9.29 -9.44
N PRO A 31 -4.20 10.34 -10.17
CA PRO A 31 -5.40 10.29 -11.01
C PRO A 31 -5.24 9.42 -12.28
N ASP A 32 -4.02 9.27 -12.79
CA ASP A 32 -3.77 8.77 -14.15
C ASP A 32 -3.05 7.41 -14.21
N CYS A 33 -2.70 6.83 -13.06
CA CYS A 33 -1.91 5.60 -13.03
C CYS A 33 -2.57 4.50 -12.22
N ALA A 34 -2.96 3.40 -12.87
CA ALA A 34 -3.49 2.22 -12.20
C ALA A 34 -2.71 0.98 -12.64
N PHE A 35 -2.42 0.12 -11.66
CA PHE A 35 -1.79 -1.18 -11.84
C PHE A 35 -2.78 -2.26 -11.47
N HIS A 36 -2.98 -3.19 -12.40
CA HIS A 36 -3.78 -4.36 -12.13
C HIS A 36 -2.87 -5.50 -11.68
N LEU A 37 -3.19 -6.07 -10.53
CA LEU A 37 -2.49 -7.18 -9.92
C LEU A 37 -3.39 -8.41 -9.97
N ASP A 38 -2.86 -9.49 -10.54
CA ASP A 38 -3.42 -10.82 -10.31
C ASP A 38 -3.20 -11.26 -8.85
N ARG A 39 -3.70 -12.45 -8.51
CA ARG A 39 -3.58 -12.98 -7.15
C ARG A 39 -2.13 -13.13 -6.66
N ALA A 40 -1.24 -13.63 -7.52
CA ALA A 40 0.16 -13.85 -7.13
C ALA A 40 0.87 -12.51 -6.94
N GLN A 41 0.65 -11.57 -7.87
CA GLN A 41 1.17 -10.21 -7.82
C GLN A 41 0.65 -9.44 -6.61
N ALA A 42 -0.64 -9.58 -6.25
CA ALA A 42 -1.23 -8.93 -5.09
C ALA A 42 -0.61 -9.42 -3.77
N LEU A 43 -0.37 -10.72 -3.64
CA LEU A 43 0.31 -11.30 -2.47
C LEU A 43 1.75 -10.79 -2.35
N GLU A 44 2.48 -10.78 -3.45
CA GLU A 44 3.86 -10.32 -3.49
C GLU A 44 3.98 -8.81 -3.23
N TYR A 45 3.06 -8.02 -3.79
CA TYR A 45 2.96 -6.59 -3.54
C TYR A 45 2.66 -6.29 -2.07
N ALA A 46 1.69 -6.98 -1.47
CA ALA A 46 1.36 -6.82 -0.06
C ALA A 46 2.54 -7.19 0.85
N ALA A 47 3.22 -8.31 0.57
CA ALA A 47 4.43 -8.70 1.29
C ALA A 47 5.54 -7.66 1.14
N THR A 48 5.69 -7.06 -0.05
CA THR A 48 6.64 -5.98 -0.30
C THR A 48 6.32 -4.76 0.56
N CYS A 49 5.06 -4.33 0.65
CA CYS A 49 4.65 -3.24 1.53
C CYS A 49 5.12 -3.49 2.98
N MET A 50 4.82 -4.67 3.52
CA MET A 50 5.19 -5.06 4.88
C MET A 50 6.72 -5.08 5.10
N SER A 51 7.48 -5.61 4.12
CA SER A 51 8.93 -5.63 4.16
C SER A 51 9.52 -4.22 4.18
N ARG A 52 9.05 -3.34 3.27
CA ARG A 52 9.58 -1.97 3.15
C ARG A 52 9.26 -1.10 4.36
N ALA A 53 8.09 -1.26 4.97
CA ALA A 53 7.75 -0.64 6.24
C ALA A 53 8.73 -1.07 7.36
N THR A 54 8.96 -2.38 7.48
CA THR A 54 9.87 -2.95 8.49
C THR A 54 11.33 -2.52 8.27
N GLU A 55 11.78 -2.46 7.02
CA GLU A 55 13.11 -1.99 6.65
C GLU A 55 13.34 -0.53 7.04
N ALA A 56 12.34 0.35 6.84
CA ALA A 56 12.42 1.76 7.22
C ALA A 56 12.58 1.94 8.74
N GLU A 57 11.78 1.20 9.53
CA GLU A 57 11.86 1.21 10.98
C GLU A 57 13.20 0.68 11.49
N HIS A 58 13.64 -0.45 10.93
CA HIS A 58 14.90 -1.06 11.30
C HIS A 58 16.07 -0.13 11.01
N ALA A 59 16.07 0.54 9.85
CA ALA A 59 17.09 1.54 9.49
C ALA A 59 17.19 2.65 10.54
N VAL A 60 16.04 3.18 11.00
CA VAL A 60 16.01 4.21 12.05
C VAL A 60 16.46 3.65 13.41
N ALA A 61 16.05 2.43 13.77
CA ALA A 61 16.47 1.77 14.99
C ALA A 61 18.00 1.59 15.04
N VAL A 62 18.61 1.19 13.93
CA VAL A 62 20.07 1.07 13.80
C VAL A 62 20.74 2.43 13.94
N ILE A 63 20.24 3.49 13.29
CA ILE A 63 20.81 4.84 13.45
C ILE A 63 20.75 5.30 14.91
N ARG A 64 19.63 5.06 15.60
CA ARG A 64 19.49 5.40 17.01
C ARG A 64 20.47 4.61 17.87
N LEU A 65 20.63 3.31 17.62
CA LEU A 65 21.63 2.49 18.32
C LEU A 65 23.05 3.07 18.14
N LEU A 66 23.45 3.36 16.90
CA LEU A 66 24.78 3.89 16.59
C LEU A 66 25.02 5.28 17.22
N THR A 67 24.04 6.18 17.15
CA THR A 67 24.20 7.55 17.64
C THR A 67 24.00 7.67 19.16
N GLU A 68 22.99 7.01 19.73
CA GLU A 68 22.63 7.16 21.14
C GLU A 68 23.44 6.25 22.06
N ARG A 69 23.71 5.00 21.65
CA ARG A 69 24.46 4.05 22.48
C ARG A 69 25.95 4.07 22.19
N LEU A 70 26.33 4.10 20.91
CA LEU A 70 27.75 4.06 20.51
C LEU A 70 28.36 5.46 20.31
N LYS A 71 27.55 6.53 20.42
CA LYS A 71 27.98 7.93 20.30
C LYS A 71 28.70 8.23 18.98
N LEU A 72 28.37 7.51 17.91
CA LEU A 72 28.82 7.86 16.56
C LEU A 72 28.20 9.18 16.12
N GLY A 73 28.94 9.95 15.32
CA GLY A 73 28.39 11.11 14.63
C GLY A 73 27.26 10.71 13.68
N GLU A 74 26.24 11.56 13.53
CA GLU A 74 25.05 11.27 12.73
C GLU A 74 25.39 10.89 11.27
N ASP A 75 26.37 11.57 10.66
CA ASP A 75 26.77 11.30 9.27
C ASP A 75 27.48 9.94 9.11
N ALA A 76 28.26 9.54 10.12
CA ALA A 76 28.89 8.21 10.14
C ALA A 76 27.82 7.12 10.30
N ALA A 77 26.85 7.31 11.20
CA ALA A 77 25.77 6.37 11.41
C ALA A 77 24.88 6.20 10.17
N LYS A 78 24.53 7.30 9.49
CA LYS A 78 23.80 7.27 8.21
C LYS A 78 24.58 6.55 7.13
N THR A 79 25.89 6.76 7.05
CA THR A 79 26.74 6.08 6.07
C THR A 79 26.71 4.57 6.26
N VAL A 80 26.83 4.07 7.50
CA VAL A 80 26.74 2.63 7.79
C VAL A 80 25.40 2.05 7.32
N VAL A 81 24.29 2.72 7.63
CA VAL A 81 22.96 2.22 7.25
C VAL A 81 22.73 2.29 5.74
N MET A 82 23.06 3.41 5.10
CA MET A 82 22.79 3.62 3.67
C MET A 82 23.76 2.88 2.74
N ARG A 83 25.01 2.67 3.15
CA ARG A 83 26.03 2.02 2.32
C ARG A 83 26.18 0.54 2.62
N ASP A 84 26.31 0.20 3.91
CA ASP A 84 26.78 -1.13 4.29
C ASP A 84 25.62 -2.10 4.56
N LEU A 85 24.47 -1.59 5.03
CA LEU A 85 23.28 -2.40 5.32
C LEU A 85 22.24 -2.37 4.20
N ARG A 86 22.03 -1.23 3.55
CA ARG A 86 21.00 -1.08 2.51
C ARG A 86 21.31 -1.86 1.22
N GLN A 87 22.58 -2.04 0.87
CA GLN A 87 22.97 -2.85 -0.29
C GLN A 87 22.55 -4.33 -0.18
N GLN A 88 22.30 -4.83 1.03
CA GLN A 88 21.78 -6.19 1.26
C GLN A 88 20.24 -6.25 1.28
N LEU A 89 19.55 -5.11 1.37
CA LEU A 89 18.09 -4.99 1.48
C LEU A 89 17.40 -4.65 0.16
N VAL A 90 18.12 -4.08 -0.80
CA VAL A 90 17.63 -3.91 -2.17
C VAL A 90 17.75 -5.27 -2.88
N GLY A 91 16.78 -6.15 -2.62
CA GLY A 91 16.58 -7.33 -3.45
C GLY A 91 16.38 -6.88 -4.90
N ASP A 92 17.13 -7.50 -5.81
CA ASP A 92 16.85 -7.45 -7.24
C ASP A 92 15.40 -7.89 -7.46
N HIS A 93 14.68 -7.18 -8.34
CA HIS A 93 13.40 -7.53 -8.99
C HIS A 93 12.15 -6.73 -8.56
N ASP A 94 11.85 -5.70 -9.36
CA ASP A 94 10.67 -5.54 -10.26
C ASP A 94 9.25 -5.95 -9.86
N THR A 95 8.99 -6.48 -8.67
CA THR A 95 7.66 -7.05 -8.34
C THR A 95 6.57 -5.99 -8.20
N THR A 96 6.95 -4.77 -7.86
CA THR A 96 6.04 -3.62 -7.80
C THR A 96 6.20 -2.68 -9.00
N ALA A 97 7.17 -2.94 -9.90
CA ALA A 97 7.50 -2.02 -10.99
C ALA A 97 6.28 -1.76 -11.90
N PRO A 98 6.09 -0.50 -12.35
CA PRO A 98 6.98 0.66 -12.19
C PRO A 98 6.87 1.41 -10.86
N LEU A 99 5.94 1.05 -9.98
CA LEU A 99 5.82 1.63 -8.63
C LEU A 99 6.90 1.05 -7.72
N ARG A 100 7.53 1.87 -6.88
CA ARG A 100 8.55 1.43 -5.94
C ARG A 100 8.29 2.01 -4.57
N LEU A 101 8.41 1.16 -3.57
CA LEU A 101 8.36 1.52 -2.16
C LEU A 101 9.78 1.50 -1.63
N VAL A 102 10.32 2.67 -1.34
CA VAL A 102 11.73 2.88 -1.05
C VAL A 102 11.90 3.27 0.42
N PRO A 103 12.41 2.38 1.29
CA PRO A 103 12.65 2.70 2.68
C PRO A 103 13.67 3.83 2.80
N ALA A 104 13.36 4.82 3.63
CA ALA A 104 14.23 5.96 3.86
C ALA A 104 14.13 6.46 5.31
N ILE A 105 15.04 7.39 5.64
CA ILE A 105 15.10 8.01 6.95
C ILE A 105 14.73 9.48 6.77
N GLY A 106 13.58 9.85 7.32
CA GLY A 106 13.11 11.22 7.40
C GLY A 106 13.75 11.96 8.57
N ARG A 107 13.72 13.29 8.49
CA ARG A 107 14.09 14.15 9.60
C ARG A 107 12.84 14.49 10.40
N ASN A 108 12.89 14.25 11.70
CA ASN A 108 11.84 14.78 12.56
C ASN A 108 12.05 16.28 12.73
N LEU A 109 11.08 17.08 12.29
CA LEU A 109 11.11 18.53 12.43
C LEU A 109 10.50 19.01 13.74
N ASN A 110 9.84 18.13 14.50
CA ASN A 110 9.25 18.48 15.78
C ASN A 110 10.36 18.69 16.83
N PRO A 111 10.58 19.93 17.32
CA PRO A 111 11.64 20.22 18.29
C PRO A 111 11.40 19.57 19.65
N ALA A 112 10.15 19.20 19.96
CA ALA A 112 9.77 18.55 21.21
C ALA A 112 9.96 17.03 21.18
N SER A 113 10.19 16.43 20.01
CA SER A 113 10.46 14.99 19.94
C SER A 113 11.93 14.71 20.24
N PRO A 114 12.25 13.80 21.17
CA PRO A 114 13.63 13.37 21.40
C PRO A 114 14.20 12.62 20.19
N ASN A 115 13.33 12.12 19.31
CA ASN A 115 13.69 11.31 18.15
C ASN A 115 13.95 12.20 16.93
N ARG A 116 15.23 12.42 16.59
CA ARG A 116 15.64 13.22 15.40
C ARG A 116 15.34 12.55 14.05
N PHE A 117 15.13 11.24 14.07
CA PHE A 117 14.95 10.41 12.87
C PHE A 117 13.58 9.74 12.90
N THR A 118 12.87 9.81 11.79
CA THR A 118 11.56 9.20 11.58
C THR A 118 11.65 8.20 10.42
N PRO A 119 11.13 6.98 10.58
CA PRO A 119 11.09 6.03 9.48
C PRO A 119 10.07 6.50 8.46
N ILE A 120 10.43 6.46 7.18
CA ILE A 120 9.54 6.83 6.09
C ILE A 120 9.71 5.85 4.94
N VAL A 121 8.68 5.73 4.11
CA VAL A 121 8.74 4.99 2.84
C VAL A 121 8.42 5.97 1.73
N VAL A 122 9.37 6.15 0.82
CA VAL A 122 9.20 6.99 -0.37
C VAL A 122 8.48 6.19 -1.44
N ILE A 123 7.44 6.76 -2.02
CA ILE A 123 6.76 6.20 -3.19
C ILE A 123 7.41 6.78 -4.43
N GLU A 124 7.93 5.93 -5.30
CA GLU A 124 8.48 6.33 -6.59
C GLU A 124 7.74 5.66 -7.74
N LEU A 125 7.50 6.38 -8.83
CA LEU A 125 6.95 5.85 -10.06
C LEU A 125 7.84 6.24 -11.24
N GLY A 126 8.38 5.25 -11.95
CA GLY A 126 9.27 5.54 -13.09
C GLY A 126 10.54 6.32 -12.70
N GLY A 127 10.95 6.26 -11.43
CA GLY A 127 12.09 7.00 -10.88
C GLY A 127 11.76 8.41 -10.37
N GLU A 128 10.51 8.85 -10.47
CA GLU A 128 10.02 10.11 -9.89
C GLU A 128 9.42 9.85 -8.51
N GLN A 129 9.80 10.66 -7.51
CA GLN A 129 9.21 10.60 -6.17
C GLN A 129 7.82 11.24 -6.19
N LEU A 130 6.80 10.45 -5.88
CA LEU A 130 5.41 10.89 -5.84
C LEU A 130 4.97 11.35 -4.44
N GLY A 131 5.53 10.72 -3.41
CA GLY A 131 5.08 10.95 -2.04
C GLY A 131 5.91 10.22 -1.00
N VAL A 132 5.49 10.39 0.24
CA VAL A 132 6.13 9.77 1.42
C VAL A 132 5.03 9.29 2.35
N LEU A 133 5.12 8.02 2.76
CA LEU A 133 4.23 7.42 3.74
C LEU A 133 4.99 7.05 5.01
N GLU A 134 4.25 7.01 6.11
CA GLU A 134 4.71 6.37 7.34
C GLU A 134 4.62 4.85 7.23
N PRO A 135 5.44 4.07 7.96
CA PRO A 135 5.41 2.61 7.91
C PRO A 135 4.03 2.01 8.16
N ASP A 136 3.24 2.57 9.08
CA ASP A 136 1.90 2.06 9.39
C ASP A 136 0.95 2.25 8.21
N ALA A 137 0.95 3.43 7.57
CA ALA A 137 0.17 3.65 6.34
C ALA A 137 0.55 2.68 5.21
N VAL A 138 1.83 2.29 5.10
CA VAL A 138 2.28 1.29 4.12
C VAL A 138 1.77 -0.11 4.48
N ARG A 139 1.74 -0.47 5.77
CA ARG A 139 1.16 -1.75 6.21
C ARG A 139 -0.33 -1.80 5.96
N ASP A 140 -1.04 -0.74 6.33
CA ASP A 140 -2.49 -0.61 6.11
C ASP A 140 -2.83 -0.73 4.62
N HIS A 141 -2.02 -0.11 3.76
CA HIS A 141 -2.15 -0.28 2.30
C HIS A 141 -1.93 -1.73 1.85
N GLY A 142 -0.88 -2.39 2.34
CA GLY A 142 -0.61 -3.80 2.06
C GLY A 142 -1.74 -4.73 2.54
N GLU A 143 -2.33 -4.46 3.70
CA GLU A 143 -3.52 -5.16 4.20
C GLU A 143 -4.75 -4.88 3.33
N GLY A 144 -4.94 -3.63 2.90
CA GLY A 144 -5.96 -3.22 1.95
C GLY A 144 -5.90 -4.00 0.63
N VAL A 145 -4.70 -4.29 0.13
CA VAL A 145 -4.50 -5.17 -1.04
C VAL A 145 -4.98 -6.59 -0.78
N LEU A 146 -4.67 -7.18 0.38
CA LEU A 146 -5.12 -8.53 0.73
C LEU A 146 -6.65 -8.60 0.91
N ASN A 147 -7.23 -7.60 1.55
CA ASN A 147 -8.68 -7.49 1.74
C ASN A 147 -9.40 -7.32 0.40
N THR A 148 -8.87 -6.48 -0.48
CA THR A 148 -9.40 -6.29 -1.83
C THR A 148 -9.30 -7.56 -2.66
N MET A 149 -8.18 -8.28 -2.58
CA MET A 149 -8.00 -9.57 -3.25
C MET A 149 -9.05 -10.59 -2.79
N ALA A 150 -9.35 -10.64 -1.49
CA ALA A 150 -10.42 -11.50 -0.97
C ALA A 150 -11.79 -11.08 -1.52
N GLY A 151 -12.06 -9.77 -1.61
CA GLY A 151 -13.25 -9.19 -2.25
C GLY A 151 -13.39 -9.60 -3.72
N ALA A 152 -12.33 -9.44 -4.51
CA ALA A 152 -12.31 -9.81 -5.93
C ALA A 152 -12.65 -11.29 -6.18
N VAL A 153 -12.23 -12.20 -5.28
CA VAL A 153 -12.61 -13.63 -5.35
C VAL A 153 -14.11 -13.83 -5.10
N LEU A 154 -14.71 -13.05 -4.20
CA LEU A 154 -16.15 -13.09 -3.94
C LEU A 154 -16.93 -12.50 -5.11
N ASP A 155 -16.44 -11.41 -5.70
CA ASP A 155 -17.00 -10.76 -6.89
C ASP A 155 -17.01 -11.70 -8.09
N ASP A 156 -15.90 -12.40 -8.36
CA ASP A 156 -15.80 -13.43 -9.41
C ASP A 156 -16.81 -14.56 -9.20
N ARG A 157 -16.98 -15.02 -7.95
CA ARG A 157 -17.97 -16.06 -7.61
C ARG A 157 -19.40 -15.58 -7.80
N LEU A 158 -19.71 -14.34 -7.40
CA LEU A 158 -21.02 -13.74 -7.59
C LEU A 158 -21.32 -13.58 -9.08
N PHE A 159 -20.35 -13.10 -9.86
CA PHE A 159 -20.46 -12.99 -11.31
C PHE A 159 -20.76 -14.33 -11.97
N ARG A 160 -20.01 -15.39 -11.64
CA ARG A 160 -20.29 -16.76 -12.14
C ARG A 160 -21.66 -17.26 -11.73
N TYR A 161 -22.08 -17.02 -10.48
CA TYR A 161 -23.42 -17.38 -10.03
C TYR A 161 -24.52 -16.67 -10.84
N LEU A 162 -24.41 -15.36 -11.05
CA LEU A 162 -25.37 -14.57 -11.81
C LEU A 162 -25.46 -15.02 -13.28
N THR A 163 -24.32 -15.32 -13.89
CA THR A 163 -24.26 -15.70 -15.31
C THR A 163 -24.62 -17.17 -15.54
N GLU A 164 -24.08 -18.09 -14.74
CA GLU A 164 -24.24 -19.55 -14.97
C GLU A 164 -25.51 -20.13 -14.34
N ARG A 165 -26.01 -19.54 -13.24
CA ARG A 165 -27.19 -20.07 -12.51
C ARG A 165 -28.45 -19.26 -12.71
N ILE A 166 -28.32 -17.94 -12.82
CA ILE A 166 -29.47 -17.03 -13.03
C ILE A 166 -29.66 -16.70 -14.51
N ASP A 167 -28.71 -17.06 -15.39
CA ASP A 167 -28.73 -16.75 -16.83
C ASP A 167 -28.81 -15.25 -17.12
N LEU A 168 -28.16 -14.44 -16.26
CA LEU A 168 -28.09 -13.01 -16.44
C LEU A 168 -27.03 -12.67 -17.51
N PRO A 169 -27.32 -11.78 -18.49
CA PRO A 169 -26.31 -11.33 -19.44
C PRO A 169 -25.09 -10.73 -18.73
N ALA A 170 -23.88 -11.03 -19.23
CA ALA A 170 -22.62 -10.68 -18.58
C ALA A 170 -22.53 -9.19 -18.19
N ASP A 171 -22.96 -8.28 -19.06
CA ASP A 171 -22.91 -6.84 -18.78
C ASP A 171 -23.82 -6.44 -17.62
N LYS A 172 -25.00 -7.06 -17.51
CA LYS A 172 -25.90 -6.86 -16.36
C LYS A 172 -25.34 -7.48 -15.09
N ALA A 173 -24.72 -8.66 -15.18
CA ALA A 173 -24.07 -9.28 -14.03
C ALA A 173 -22.92 -8.41 -13.49
N ARG A 174 -22.09 -7.83 -14.37
CA ARG A 174 -21.03 -6.89 -13.96
C ARG A 174 -21.59 -5.64 -13.28
N ALA A 175 -22.68 -5.07 -13.80
CA ALA A 175 -23.33 -3.92 -13.18
C ALA A 175 -23.86 -4.25 -11.78
N VAL A 176 -24.41 -5.44 -11.57
CA VAL A 176 -24.85 -5.90 -10.24
C VAL A 176 -23.67 -6.05 -9.27
N VAL A 177 -22.57 -6.66 -9.72
CA VAL A 177 -21.35 -6.80 -8.88
C VAL A 177 -20.77 -5.43 -8.53
N ALA A 178 -20.65 -4.52 -9.50
CA ALA A 178 -20.14 -3.17 -9.27
C ALA A 178 -21.01 -2.36 -8.29
N GLY A 179 -22.33 -2.60 -8.27
CA GLY A 179 -23.27 -1.99 -7.34
C GLY A 179 -23.29 -2.61 -5.94
N LEU A 180 -22.52 -3.66 -5.67
CA LEU A 180 -22.55 -4.37 -4.37
C LEU A 180 -22.17 -3.46 -3.20
N SER A 181 -21.30 -2.47 -3.44
CA SER A 181 -20.87 -1.49 -2.43
C SER A 181 -22.03 -0.69 -1.83
N GLU A 182 -23.14 -0.50 -2.57
CA GLU A 182 -24.35 0.17 -2.08
C GLU A 182 -25.09 -0.65 -1.00
N TYR A 183 -24.81 -1.94 -0.91
CA TYR A 183 -25.48 -2.89 -0.02
C TYR A 183 -24.58 -3.39 1.11
N LEU A 184 -23.30 -2.99 1.13
CA LEU A 184 -22.41 -3.31 2.23
C LEU A 184 -22.81 -2.49 3.46
N PRO A 185 -22.78 -3.08 4.67
CA PRO A 185 -23.03 -2.33 5.89
C PRO A 185 -22.00 -1.20 5.99
N ILE A 186 -22.49 0.05 6.04
CA ILE A 186 -21.65 1.20 6.33
C ILE A 186 -21.18 1.04 7.77
N ASP A 187 -19.87 1.04 7.97
CA ASP A 187 -19.27 0.93 9.29
C ASP A 187 -19.62 2.22 10.07
N ASN A 188 -20.64 2.14 10.93
CA ASN A 188 -21.16 3.28 11.69
C ASN A 188 -20.23 3.73 12.83
N ASP A 189 -19.05 3.12 12.97
CA ASP A 189 -18.10 3.46 14.03
C ASP A 189 -17.34 4.78 13.78
N THR A 190 -17.32 5.27 12.53
CA THR A 190 -16.78 6.61 12.21
C THR A 190 -17.66 7.75 12.76
N GLU A 191 -18.98 7.53 12.92
CA GLU A 191 -19.89 8.55 13.48
C GLU A 191 -19.83 8.65 15.01
N ARG A 192 -19.35 7.62 15.72
CA ARG A 192 -19.26 7.64 17.19
C ARG A 192 -18.04 8.36 17.75
N GLN A 193 -17.03 8.65 16.93
CA GLN A 193 -15.87 9.44 17.35
C GLN A 193 -16.00 10.94 17.07
N ALA A 194 -17.10 11.36 16.42
CA ALA A 194 -17.40 12.75 16.09
C ALA A 194 -18.53 13.36 16.97
N GLN A 195 -18.98 12.65 18.02
CA GLN A 195 -19.90 13.15 19.05
C GLN A 195 -19.20 13.19 20.41
#